data_AF-A0A4S4B969-F1
#
_entry.id   AF-A0A4S4B969-F1
#
_cell.length_a   1.000
_cell.length_b   1.000
_cell.length_c   1.000
_cell.angle_alpha   90.00
_cell.angle_beta   90.00
_cell.angle_gamma   90.00
#
_symmetry.space_group_name_H-M   'P 1'
#
loop_
_entity.id
_entity.type
_entity.pdbx_description
1 polymer ?
#
loop_
_entity_poly.entity_id
_entity_poly.type
_entity_poly.pdbx_seq_one_letter_code
_entity_poly.pdbx_strand_id
1 'polypeptide(L)'
;MTAPAPVPQGFPDAPLPAQLLQDARTGLERRASRLMTALGLLAVLSGLGVLALVLLVNLGWQAFQRFVALPDLQAQFNLPAGQTVADLIPGWALPTLLALSVMGTAIQMWASLRARAAIGAVRDQTLNPSADHAEALIGAARTVRPWITLGQWTPIIWTVFSLAWLPITFAVIGRIDPEVQGAVGIDAFSIAFALVSIVIQSLPGIILTWLILAAVRRWLDAVLARAQGGTAPVTPVSRPVEGWLLFVLIVLIVSTVSLVISAVPMLVLPALFSTLAASEPEFSDLASVGLTPANLQMFFSVLAGLLVFSGLVYGLLTAMMAWSRGLAANVATILDAPLPRPPAAMNDWTAVPDTQDLWKGPVTVVPPRN
;
A
#
# COMPACT_ATOMS: atom_id res chain seq x y z
N MET A 1 -29.30 -14.82 7.61
CA MET A 1 -28.78 -15.36 6.34
C MET A 1 -29.56 -14.71 5.22
N THR A 2 -28.97 -13.75 4.51
CA THR A 2 -29.59 -13.13 3.33
C THR A 2 -29.46 -14.08 2.15
N ALA A 3 -30.56 -14.34 1.45
CA ALA A 3 -30.59 -15.16 0.24
C ALA A 3 -29.53 -14.66 -0.78
N PRO A 4 -28.89 -15.57 -1.53
CA PRO A 4 -27.99 -15.16 -2.62
C PRO A 4 -28.76 -14.27 -3.60
N ALA A 5 -28.11 -13.18 -4.03
CA ALA A 5 -28.69 -12.26 -4.99
C ALA A 5 -29.11 -13.03 -6.26
N PRO A 6 -30.30 -12.75 -6.83
CA PRO A 6 -30.74 -13.40 -8.06
C PRO A 6 -29.72 -13.15 -9.18
N VAL A 7 -29.38 -14.21 -9.90
CA VAL A 7 -28.50 -14.14 -11.07
C VAL A 7 -29.12 -13.15 -12.08
N PRO A 8 -28.37 -12.14 -12.57
CA PRO A 8 -28.89 -11.21 -13.55
C PRO A 8 -29.41 -11.98 -14.78
N GLN A 9 -30.67 -11.76 -15.15
CA GLN A 9 -31.22 -12.27 -16.40
C GLN A 9 -30.40 -11.73 -17.57
N GLY A 10 -29.72 -12.60 -18.31
CA GLY A 10 -28.94 -12.23 -19.49
C GLY A 10 -27.49 -12.73 -19.56
N PHE A 11 -27.05 -13.65 -18.68
CA PHE A 11 -25.84 -14.42 -18.99
C PHE A 11 -26.16 -15.44 -20.08
N PRO A 12 -25.55 -15.35 -21.27
CA PRO A 12 -25.80 -16.32 -22.31
C PRO A 12 -25.20 -17.67 -21.86
N ASP A 13 -26.05 -18.69 -21.75
CA ASP A 13 -25.65 -20.11 -21.63
C ASP A 13 -24.93 -20.63 -22.89
N ALA A 14 -24.46 -19.73 -23.76
CA ALA A 14 -23.76 -20.09 -24.98
C ALA A 14 -22.39 -20.68 -24.59
N PRO A 15 -22.05 -21.88 -25.09
CA PRO A 15 -20.76 -22.50 -24.82
C PRO A 15 -19.64 -21.57 -25.30
N LEU A 16 -18.74 -21.21 -24.38
CA LEU A 16 -17.57 -20.40 -24.70
C LEU A 16 -16.71 -21.13 -25.75
N PRO A 17 -16.16 -20.41 -26.75
CA PRO A 17 -15.26 -21.01 -27.73
C PRO A 17 -14.08 -21.70 -27.03
N ALA A 18 -13.75 -22.93 -27.43
CA ALA A 18 -12.66 -23.71 -26.81
C ALA A 18 -11.30 -22.97 -26.84
N GLN A 19 -11.06 -22.20 -27.89
CA GLN A 19 -9.87 -21.36 -28.03
C GLN A 19 -9.80 -20.26 -26.96
N LEU A 20 -10.93 -19.60 -26.66
CA LEU A 20 -11.01 -18.55 -25.64
C LEU A 20 -10.74 -19.13 -24.24
N LEU A 21 -11.23 -20.34 -23.96
CA LEU A 21 -10.92 -21.04 -22.71
C LEU A 21 -9.43 -21.39 -22.59
N GLN A 22 -8.81 -21.85 -23.67
CA GLN A 22 -7.38 -22.19 -23.70
C GLN A 22 -6.49 -20.94 -23.54
N ASP A 23 -6.87 -19.83 -24.16
CA ASP A 23 -6.20 -18.53 -24.00
C ASP A 23 -6.35 -18.02 -22.56
N ALA A 24 -7.52 -18.17 -21.96
CA ALA A 24 -7.76 -17.79 -20.57
C ALA A 24 -6.89 -18.61 -19.61
N ARG A 25 -6.79 -19.94 -19.80
CA ARG A 25 -5.93 -20.83 -19.01
C ARG A 25 -4.45 -20.45 -19.12
N THR A 26 -3.95 -20.33 -20.35
CA THR A 26 -2.55 -19.93 -20.61
C THR A 26 -2.25 -18.55 -20.04
N GLY A 27 -3.18 -17.61 -20.20
CA GLY A 27 -3.05 -16.26 -19.67
C GLY A 27 -3.07 -16.23 -18.14
N LEU A 28 -3.91 -17.04 -17.50
CA LEU A 28 -3.99 -17.18 -16.05
C LEU A 28 -2.65 -17.65 -15.49
N GLU A 29 -2.09 -18.71 -16.07
CA GLU A 29 -0.82 -19.30 -15.66
C GLU A 29 0.33 -18.30 -15.73
N ARG A 30 0.46 -17.59 -16.87
CA ARG A 30 1.49 -16.57 -17.08
C ARG A 30 1.34 -15.38 -16.13
N ARG A 31 0.12 -14.84 -15.98
CA ARG A 31 -0.14 -13.65 -15.15
C ARG A 31 0.03 -13.96 -13.67
N ALA A 32 -0.46 -15.10 -13.20
CA ALA A 32 -0.27 -15.54 -11.82
C ALA A 32 1.23 -15.71 -11.49
N SER A 33 1.99 -16.38 -12.37
CA SER A 33 3.45 -16.54 -12.19
C SER A 33 4.19 -15.20 -12.10
N ARG A 34 3.89 -14.26 -13.02
CA ARG A 34 4.45 -12.91 -13.00
C ARG A 34 4.10 -12.14 -11.73
N LEU A 35 2.84 -12.21 -11.29
CA LEU A 35 2.39 -11.57 -10.04
C LEU A 35 3.07 -12.15 -8.81
N MET A 36 3.17 -13.47 -8.71
CA MET A 36 3.84 -14.13 -7.59
C MET A 36 5.33 -13.76 -7.53
N THR A 37 5.98 -13.65 -8.69
CA THR A 37 7.38 -13.24 -8.81
C THR A 37 7.56 -11.77 -8.43
N ALA A 38 6.68 -10.91 -8.94
CA ALA A 38 6.70 -9.48 -8.64
C ALA A 38 6.42 -9.18 -7.15
N LEU A 39 5.51 -9.92 -6.51
CA LEU A 39 5.29 -9.82 -5.06
C LEU A 39 6.50 -10.29 -4.26
N GLY A 40 7.19 -11.35 -4.71
CA GLY A 40 8.46 -11.78 -4.12
C GLY A 40 9.54 -10.71 -4.26
N LEU A 41 9.69 -10.13 -5.46
CA LEU A 41 10.61 -9.04 -5.72
C LEU A 41 10.28 -7.81 -4.87
N LEU A 42 9.00 -7.44 -4.78
CA LEU A 42 8.55 -6.31 -3.96
C LEU A 42 8.94 -6.52 -2.48
N ALA A 43 8.76 -7.72 -1.93
CA ALA A 43 9.18 -8.02 -0.57
C ALA A 43 10.70 -7.87 -0.37
N VAL A 44 11.51 -8.32 -1.33
CA VAL A 44 12.98 -8.14 -1.31
C VAL A 44 13.35 -6.66 -1.40
N LEU A 45 12.75 -5.92 -2.34
CA LEU A 45 12.99 -4.49 -2.51
C LEU A 45 12.57 -3.69 -1.28
N SER A 46 11.47 -4.05 -0.61
CA SER A 46 11.08 -3.45 0.66
C SER A 46 12.12 -3.69 1.76
N GLY A 47 12.66 -4.92 1.87
CA GLY A 47 13.74 -5.22 2.81
C GLY A 47 15.01 -4.41 2.55
N LEU A 48 15.44 -4.33 1.28
CA LEU A 48 16.57 -3.48 0.87
C LEU A 48 16.29 -1.99 1.13
N GLY A 49 15.07 -1.53 0.90
CA GLY A 49 14.63 -0.17 1.16
C GLY A 49 14.76 0.20 2.64
N VAL A 50 14.45 -0.71 3.57
CA VAL A 50 14.67 -0.49 5.01
C VAL A 50 16.14 -0.37 5.35
N LEU A 51 16.98 -1.24 4.79
CA LEU A 51 18.43 -1.16 5.04
C LEU A 51 18.99 0.18 4.54
N ALA A 52 18.56 0.61 3.35
CA ALA A 52 18.90 1.91 2.81
C ALA A 52 18.37 3.06 3.69
N LEU A 53 17.13 2.96 4.18
CA LEU A 53 16.53 3.95 5.08
C LEU A 53 17.31 4.05 6.41
N VAL A 54 17.64 2.93 7.03
CA VAL A 54 18.43 2.90 8.28
C VAL A 54 19.79 3.56 8.07
N LEU A 55 20.46 3.25 6.95
CA LEU A 55 21.72 3.88 6.58
C LEU A 55 21.55 5.40 6.41
N LEU A 56 20.55 5.83 5.63
CA LEU A 56 20.29 7.24 5.34
C LEU A 56 19.87 8.02 6.59
N VAL A 57 19.06 7.45 7.47
CA VAL A 57 18.67 8.07 8.75
C VAL A 57 19.89 8.21 9.66
N ASN A 58 20.76 7.20 9.74
CA ASN A 58 21.98 7.29 10.53
C ASN A 58 22.94 8.36 9.98
N LEU A 59 23.18 8.38 8.67
CA LEU A 59 24.01 9.40 8.02
C LEU A 59 23.41 10.80 8.16
N GLY A 60 22.10 10.93 7.92
CA GLY A 60 21.35 12.17 8.06
C GLY A 60 21.35 12.69 9.49
N TRP A 61 21.23 11.81 10.48
CA TRP A 61 21.31 12.18 11.89
C TRP A 61 22.71 12.68 12.29
N GLN A 62 23.77 12.02 11.84
CA GLN A 62 25.14 12.48 12.08
C GLN A 62 25.39 13.84 11.41
N ALA A 63 24.91 14.03 10.18
CA ALA A 63 25.00 15.31 9.48
C ALA A 63 24.20 16.40 10.21
N PHE A 64 22.98 16.09 10.66
CA PHE A 64 22.14 16.98 11.45
C PHE A 64 22.82 17.38 12.77
N GLN A 65 23.39 16.42 13.52
CA GLN A 65 24.12 16.73 14.76
C GLN A 65 25.31 17.67 14.51
N ARG A 66 26.06 17.48 13.41
CA ARG A 66 27.16 18.38 13.04
C ARG A 66 26.67 19.77 12.66
N PHE A 67 25.60 19.86 11.86
CA PHE A 67 24.99 21.12 11.47
C PHE A 67 24.49 21.90 12.68
N VAL A 68 23.79 21.22 13.57
CA VAL A 68 23.24 21.81 14.78
C VAL A 68 24.33 22.22 15.78
N ALA A 69 25.48 21.56 15.79
CA ALA A 69 26.61 21.93 16.65
C ALA A 69 27.38 23.19 16.18
N LEU A 70 26.98 23.82 15.07
CA LEU A 70 27.65 25.03 14.57
C LEU A 70 27.44 26.22 15.53
N PRO A 71 28.52 26.98 15.86
CA PRO A 71 28.44 28.09 16.81
C PRO A 71 27.40 29.15 16.42
N ASP A 72 27.29 29.46 15.12
CA ASP A 72 26.37 30.48 14.61
C ASP A 72 24.90 30.07 14.77
N LEU A 73 24.59 28.78 14.59
CA LEU A 73 23.25 28.24 14.84
C LEU A 73 22.93 28.23 16.33
N GLN A 74 23.88 27.83 17.18
CA GLN A 74 23.70 27.89 18.63
C GLN A 74 23.46 29.33 19.13
N ALA A 75 24.13 30.32 18.52
CA ALA A 75 23.93 31.73 18.81
C ALA A 75 22.56 32.25 18.33
N GLN A 76 22.07 31.78 17.18
CA GLN A 76 20.74 32.16 16.65
C GLN A 76 19.58 31.63 17.47
N PHE A 77 19.68 30.41 18.00
CA PHE A 77 18.61 29.81 18.80
C PHE A 77 18.54 30.32 20.26
N ASN A 78 19.51 31.14 20.68
CA ASN A 78 19.57 31.81 21.99
C ASN A 78 19.16 30.91 23.18
N LEU A 79 19.66 29.66 23.18
CA LEU A 79 19.24 28.63 24.13
C LEU A 79 19.75 28.92 25.54
N PRO A 80 19.05 28.45 26.60
CA PRO A 80 19.54 28.52 27.97
C PRO A 80 20.94 27.91 28.10
N ALA A 81 21.80 28.51 28.91
CA ALA A 81 23.18 28.06 29.10
C ALA A 81 23.23 26.56 29.46
N GLY A 82 23.91 25.78 28.62
CA GLY A 82 24.06 24.32 28.79
C GLY A 82 23.04 23.45 28.04
N GLN A 83 22.06 24.03 27.35
CA GLN A 83 21.22 23.30 26.39
C GLN A 83 21.75 23.49 24.97
N THR A 84 21.77 22.38 24.22
CA THR A 84 22.01 22.38 22.78
C THR A 84 20.69 22.14 22.04
N VAL A 85 20.59 22.61 20.80
CA VAL A 85 19.44 22.31 19.93
C VAL A 85 19.24 20.79 19.75
N ALA A 86 20.28 19.97 19.91
CA ALA A 86 20.16 18.51 19.90
C ALA A 86 19.35 17.97 21.11
N ASP A 87 19.39 18.66 22.25
CA ASP A 87 18.61 18.31 23.46
C ASP A 87 17.11 18.60 23.29
N LEU A 88 16.73 19.42 22.31
CA LEU A 88 15.34 19.70 21.96
C LEU A 88 14.68 18.52 21.24
N ILE A 89 15.46 17.63 20.64
CA ILE A 89 14.95 16.42 20.01
C ILE A 89 14.93 15.31 21.06
N PRO A 90 13.75 14.75 21.40
CA PRO A 90 13.69 13.67 22.35
C PRO A 90 14.53 12.49 21.86
N GLY A 91 15.42 11.96 22.70
CA GLY A 91 16.31 10.84 22.33
C GLY A 91 15.59 9.56 21.90
N TRP A 92 14.29 9.44 22.21
CA TRP A 92 13.44 8.35 21.75
C TRP A 92 12.89 8.54 20.32
N ALA A 93 12.90 9.74 19.77
CA ALA A 93 12.22 10.05 18.50
C ALA A 93 12.80 9.25 17.33
N LEU A 94 14.12 9.29 17.17
CA LEU A 94 14.82 8.57 16.10
C LEU A 94 14.70 7.04 16.20
N PRO A 95 14.97 6.39 17.36
CA PRO A 95 14.77 4.95 17.47
C PRO A 95 13.30 4.55 17.30
N THR A 96 12.34 5.41 17.70
CA THR A 96 10.91 5.15 17.47
C THR A 96 10.56 5.21 15.98
N LEU A 97 11.02 6.22 15.25
CA LEU A 97 10.81 6.34 13.80
C LEU A 97 11.42 5.15 13.03
N LEU A 98 12.64 4.75 13.40
CA LEU A 98 13.29 3.58 12.84
C LEU A 98 12.51 2.30 13.15
N ALA A 99 12.10 2.09 14.41
CA ALA A 99 11.33 0.92 14.81
C ALA A 99 9.99 0.84 14.07
N LEU A 100 9.28 1.96 13.96
CA LEU A 100 8.01 2.04 13.22
C LEU A 100 8.20 1.76 11.73
N SER A 101 9.30 2.25 11.13
CA SER A 101 9.62 2.01 9.73
C SER A 101 9.95 0.53 9.48
N VAL A 102 10.80 -0.08 10.31
CA VAL A 102 11.12 -1.51 10.26
C VAL A 102 9.86 -2.35 10.43
N MET A 103 9.03 -2.02 11.41
CA MET A 103 7.75 -2.70 11.65
C MET A 103 6.81 -2.57 10.46
N GLY A 104 6.64 -1.35 9.92
CA GLY A 104 5.80 -1.09 8.75
C GLY A 104 6.25 -1.90 7.53
N THR A 105 7.55 -1.98 7.28
CA THR A 105 8.08 -2.80 6.18
C THR A 105 7.93 -4.29 6.46
N ALA A 106 8.15 -4.77 7.68
CA ALA A 106 7.91 -6.18 8.02
C ALA A 106 6.45 -6.58 7.77
N ILE A 107 5.51 -5.70 8.15
CA ILE A 107 4.07 -5.85 7.88
C ILE A 107 3.82 -5.87 6.36
N GLN A 108 4.41 -4.96 5.59
CA GLN A 108 4.27 -4.91 4.13
C GLN A 108 4.83 -6.16 3.44
N MET A 109 6.00 -6.64 3.84
CA MET A 109 6.61 -7.88 3.34
C MET A 109 5.70 -9.07 3.66
N TRP A 110 5.20 -9.14 4.89
CA TRP A 110 4.29 -10.19 5.31
C TRP A 110 3.00 -10.19 4.48
N ALA A 111 2.38 -9.03 4.28
CA ALA A 111 1.21 -8.87 3.42
C ALA A 111 1.48 -9.31 1.97
N SER A 112 2.64 -8.93 1.41
CA SER A 112 3.05 -9.31 0.05
C SER A 112 3.21 -10.82 -0.12
N LEU A 113 3.80 -11.48 0.88
CA LEU A 113 3.95 -12.95 0.89
C LEU A 113 2.60 -13.65 1.04
N ARG A 114 1.67 -13.10 1.85
CA ARG A 114 0.30 -13.64 1.97
C ARG A 114 -0.49 -13.46 0.68
N ALA A 115 -0.37 -12.31 0.01
CA ALA A 115 -0.96 -12.08 -1.30
C ALA A 115 -0.40 -13.06 -2.35
N ARG A 116 0.91 -13.33 -2.31
CA ARG A 116 1.56 -14.30 -3.20
C ARG A 116 0.98 -15.70 -3.03
N ALA A 117 0.81 -16.15 -1.78
CA ALA A 117 0.21 -17.45 -1.49
C ALA A 117 -1.25 -17.54 -1.97
N ALA A 118 -2.04 -16.48 -1.78
CA ALA A 118 -3.43 -16.44 -2.23
C ALA A 118 -3.56 -16.47 -3.76
N ILE A 119 -2.72 -15.75 -4.50
CA ILE A 119 -2.70 -15.81 -5.97
C ILE A 119 -2.34 -17.22 -6.46
N GLY A 120 -1.38 -17.88 -5.80
CA GLY A 120 -1.04 -19.27 -6.08
C GLY A 120 -2.23 -20.21 -5.88
N ALA A 121 -2.89 -20.13 -4.72
CA ALA A 121 -4.06 -20.94 -4.42
C ALA A 121 -5.24 -20.71 -5.40
N VAL A 122 -5.49 -19.46 -5.79
CA VAL A 122 -6.51 -19.14 -6.81
C VAL A 122 -6.14 -19.77 -8.16
N ARG A 123 -4.88 -19.64 -8.60
CA ARG A 123 -4.40 -20.23 -9.85
C ARG A 123 -4.60 -21.74 -9.84
N ASP A 124 -4.11 -22.41 -8.80
CA ASP A 124 -4.09 -23.87 -8.71
C ASP A 124 -5.51 -24.43 -8.67
N GLN A 125 -6.41 -23.83 -7.86
CA GLN A 125 -7.83 -24.21 -7.82
C GLN A 125 -8.57 -23.95 -9.13
N THR A 126 -8.22 -22.88 -9.85
CA THR A 126 -8.91 -22.52 -11.11
C THR A 126 -8.45 -23.40 -12.28
N LEU A 127 -7.17 -23.76 -12.34
CA LEU A 127 -6.62 -24.59 -13.41
C LEU A 127 -6.85 -26.09 -13.18
N ASN A 128 -6.68 -26.55 -11.94
CA ASN A 128 -6.74 -27.96 -11.55
C ASN A 128 -7.61 -28.12 -10.29
N PRO A 129 -8.95 -28.06 -10.40
CA PRO A 129 -9.83 -28.12 -9.24
C PRO A 129 -9.68 -29.45 -8.50
N SER A 130 -9.38 -29.41 -7.20
CA SER A 130 -9.30 -30.56 -6.30
C SER A 130 -9.74 -30.17 -4.89
N ALA A 131 -10.03 -31.15 -4.03
CA ALA A 131 -10.38 -30.87 -2.62
C ALA A 131 -9.22 -30.18 -1.89
N ASP A 132 -7.98 -30.63 -2.09
CA ASP A 132 -6.78 -30.07 -1.47
C ASP A 132 -6.56 -28.61 -1.90
N HIS A 133 -6.74 -28.30 -3.18
CA HIS A 133 -6.61 -26.93 -3.70
C HIS A 133 -7.73 -26.01 -3.20
N ALA A 134 -8.95 -26.54 -3.02
CA ALA A 134 -10.05 -25.79 -2.44
C ALA A 134 -9.78 -25.44 -0.97
N GLU A 135 -9.24 -26.39 -0.18
CA GLU A 135 -8.84 -26.14 1.20
C GLU A 135 -7.71 -25.11 1.30
N ALA A 136 -6.69 -25.21 0.44
CA ALA A 136 -5.61 -24.23 0.36
C ALA A 136 -6.14 -22.82 0.04
N LEU A 137 -7.10 -22.71 -0.89
CA LEU A 137 -7.76 -21.44 -1.21
C LEU A 137 -8.56 -20.89 -0.03
N ILE A 138 -9.29 -21.74 0.70
CA ILE A 138 -10.03 -21.36 1.91
C ILE A 138 -9.06 -20.81 2.97
N GLY A 139 -7.95 -21.51 3.23
CA GLY A 139 -6.93 -21.08 4.19
C GLY A 139 -6.29 -19.75 3.79
N ALA A 140 -5.96 -19.58 2.51
CA ALA A 140 -5.45 -18.33 1.99
C ALA A 140 -6.46 -17.18 2.11
N ALA A 141 -7.73 -17.41 1.77
CA ALA A 141 -8.79 -16.40 1.88
C ALA A 141 -9.05 -15.98 3.33
N ARG A 142 -9.06 -16.92 4.29
CA ARG A 142 -9.16 -16.61 5.73
C ARG A 142 -8.02 -15.70 6.18
N THR A 143 -6.82 -15.92 5.65
CA THR A 143 -5.64 -15.12 6.00
C THR A 143 -5.69 -13.74 5.37
N VAL A 144 -6.10 -13.62 4.10
CA VAL A 144 -6.10 -12.34 3.35
C VAL A 144 -7.26 -11.41 3.76
N ARG A 145 -8.41 -11.94 4.16
CA ARG A 145 -9.58 -11.12 4.54
C ARG A 145 -9.26 -10.06 5.63
N PRO A 146 -8.61 -10.41 6.75
CA PRO A 146 -8.16 -9.41 7.73
C PRO A 146 -7.23 -8.34 7.14
N TRP A 147 -6.34 -8.71 6.21
CA TRP A 147 -5.45 -7.75 5.54
C TRP A 147 -6.20 -6.78 4.65
N ILE A 148 -7.23 -7.24 3.96
CA ILE A 148 -8.10 -6.36 3.17
C ILE A 148 -8.78 -5.36 4.10
N THR A 149 -9.34 -5.82 5.23
CA THR A 149 -9.98 -4.93 6.21
C THR A 149 -8.98 -3.96 6.83
N LEU A 150 -7.78 -4.41 7.22
CA LEU A 150 -6.70 -3.55 7.70
C LEU A 150 -6.32 -2.50 6.65
N GLY A 151 -6.21 -2.90 5.38
CA GLY A 151 -5.92 -2.02 4.25
C GLY A 151 -7.00 -0.95 4.04
N GLN A 152 -8.26 -1.26 4.32
CA GLN A 152 -9.35 -0.27 4.30
C GLN A 152 -9.15 0.77 5.42
N TRP A 153 -8.76 0.35 6.62
CA TRP A 153 -8.54 1.29 7.73
C TRP A 153 -7.23 2.08 7.62
N THR A 154 -6.25 1.59 6.88
CA THR A 154 -4.93 2.23 6.75
C THR A 154 -4.98 3.72 6.36
N PRO A 155 -5.70 4.16 5.31
CA PRO A 155 -5.77 5.58 4.97
C PRO A 155 -6.48 6.41 6.05
N ILE A 156 -7.46 5.85 6.77
CA ILE A 156 -8.11 6.56 7.91
C ILE A 156 -7.12 6.75 9.05
N ILE A 157 -6.40 5.69 9.41
CA ILE A 157 -5.35 5.73 10.45
C ILE A 157 -4.30 6.79 10.07
N TRP A 158 -3.89 6.84 8.80
CA TRP A 158 -2.92 7.82 8.31
C TRP A 158 -3.47 9.26 8.35
N THR A 159 -4.73 9.46 7.96
CA THR A 159 -5.40 10.77 8.07
C THR A 159 -5.48 11.21 9.53
N VAL A 160 -5.92 10.35 10.44
CA VAL A 160 -6.00 10.66 11.88
C VAL A 160 -4.61 10.97 12.44
N PHE A 161 -3.60 10.19 12.04
CA PHE A 161 -2.21 10.45 12.42
C PHE A 161 -1.73 11.82 11.91
N SER A 162 -2.02 12.16 10.65
CA SER A 162 -1.67 13.46 10.06
C SER A 162 -2.37 14.63 10.77
N LEU A 163 -3.65 14.46 11.13
CA LEU A 163 -4.43 15.44 11.89
C LEU A 163 -3.89 15.62 13.33
N ALA A 164 -3.39 14.56 13.95
CA ALA A 164 -2.77 14.64 15.27
C ALA A 164 -1.35 15.25 15.22
N TRP A 165 -0.59 14.96 14.16
CA TRP A 165 0.78 15.40 14.00
C TRP A 165 0.92 16.90 13.77
N LEU A 166 0.01 17.48 12.99
CA LEU A 166 0.08 18.88 12.56
C LEU A 166 -0.01 19.88 13.74
N PRO A 167 -0.96 19.75 14.70
CA PRO A 167 -0.99 20.56 15.91
C PRO A 167 0.22 20.35 16.82
N ILE A 168 0.72 19.11 16.94
CA ILE A 168 1.92 18.81 17.75
C ILE A 168 3.13 19.54 17.16
N THR A 169 3.28 19.51 15.83
CA THR A 169 4.39 20.18 15.15
C THR A 169 4.34 21.69 15.38
N PHE A 170 3.17 22.31 15.26
CA PHE A 170 3.01 23.75 15.56
C PHE A 170 3.21 24.08 17.04
N ALA A 171 2.77 23.22 17.96
CA ALA A 171 3.00 23.42 19.40
C ALA A 171 4.49 23.31 19.75
N VAL A 172 5.24 22.43 19.09
CA VAL A 172 6.70 22.31 19.26
C VAL A 172 7.41 23.53 18.66
N ILE A 173 7.08 23.93 17.43
CA ILE A 173 7.67 25.13 16.78
C ILE A 173 7.44 26.37 17.66
N GLY A 174 6.22 26.56 18.17
CA GLY A 174 5.90 27.70 19.03
C GLY A 174 6.59 27.68 20.41
N ARG A 175 7.10 26.53 20.86
CA ARG A 175 7.95 26.44 22.07
C ARG A 175 9.41 26.75 21.79
N ILE A 176 9.87 26.50 20.56
CA ILE A 176 11.27 26.72 20.15
C ILE A 176 11.49 28.19 19.83
N ASP A 177 10.52 28.86 19.21
CA ASP A 177 10.60 30.28 18.87
C ASP A 177 9.23 30.97 19.07
N PRO A 178 9.04 31.68 20.20
CA PRO A 178 7.81 32.42 20.47
C PRO A 178 7.58 33.59 19.51
N GLU A 179 8.65 34.15 18.91
CA GLU A 179 8.56 35.25 17.94
C GLU A 179 8.09 34.75 16.57
N VAL A 180 8.44 33.53 16.18
CA VAL A 180 7.91 32.85 14.98
C VAL A 180 6.40 32.61 15.08
N GLN A 181 5.86 32.35 16.28
CA GLN A 181 4.40 32.29 16.47
C GLN A 181 3.71 33.63 16.17
N GLY A 182 4.35 34.75 16.51
CA GLY A 182 3.87 36.10 16.20
C GLY A 182 4.08 36.49 14.72
N ALA A 183 5.17 36.07 14.11
CA ALA A 183 5.56 36.45 12.75
C ALA A 183 4.91 35.60 11.64
N VAL A 184 4.67 34.30 11.89
CA VAL A 184 4.09 33.38 10.88
C VAL A 184 2.56 33.46 10.85
N GLY A 185 1.92 34.19 11.79
CA GLY A 185 0.48 34.41 11.75
C GLY A 185 -0.33 33.12 11.76
N ILE A 186 0.15 32.09 12.49
CA ILE A 186 -0.53 30.80 12.61
C ILE A 186 -1.72 30.99 13.55
N ASP A 187 -2.79 31.60 13.02
CA ASP A 187 -4.03 31.80 13.74
C ASP A 187 -4.87 30.51 13.80
N ALA A 188 -5.83 30.48 14.72
CA ALA A 188 -6.71 29.33 14.90
C ALA A 188 -7.47 28.99 13.59
N PHE A 189 -7.73 29.98 12.75
CA PHE A 189 -8.36 29.81 11.45
C PHE A 189 -7.46 29.05 10.47
N SER A 190 -6.18 29.40 10.35
CA SER A 190 -5.22 28.70 9.47
C SER A 190 -5.01 27.25 9.88
N ILE A 191 -4.94 26.97 11.20
CA ILE A 191 -4.88 25.60 11.71
C ILE A 191 -6.17 24.86 11.37
N ALA A 192 -7.34 25.45 11.64
CA ALA A 192 -8.63 24.83 11.32
C ALA A 192 -8.79 24.57 9.81
N PHE A 193 -8.38 25.52 8.96
CA PHE A 193 -8.39 25.39 7.52
C PHE A 193 -7.45 24.29 7.03
N ALA A 194 -6.24 24.18 7.60
CA ALA A 194 -5.30 23.11 7.28
C ALA A 194 -5.85 21.72 7.67
N LEU A 195 -6.47 21.60 8.85
CA LEU A 195 -7.11 20.36 9.30
C LEU A 195 -8.29 19.97 8.40
N VAL A 196 -9.17 20.91 8.07
CA VAL A 196 -10.27 20.68 7.12
C VAL A 196 -9.74 20.30 5.74
N SER A 197 -8.67 20.96 5.28
CA SER A 197 -8.02 20.63 4.01
C SER A 197 -7.47 19.21 4.00
N ILE A 198 -6.84 18.73 5.08
CA ILE A 198 -6.38 17.33 5.22
C ILE A 198 -7.56 16.36 5.10
N VAL A 199 -8.67 16.65 5.77
CA VAL A 199 -9.87 15.81 5.69
C VAL A 199 -10.38 15.76 4.25
N ILE A 200 -10.62 16.92 3.63
CA ILE A 200 -11.17 17.00 2.26
C ILE A 200 -10.24 16.31 1.25
N GLN A 201 -8.92 16.53 1.35
CA GLN A 201 -7.95 15.94 0.41
C GLN A 201 -7.78 14.43 0.61
N SER A 202 -7.96 13.91 1.82
CA SER A 202 -7.82 12.48 2.10
C SER A 202 -9.07 11.66 1.77
N LEU A 203 -10.26 12.26 1.78
CA LEU A 203 -11.53 11.58 1.50
C LEU A 203 -11.55 10.81 0.17
N PRO A 204 -11.12 11.38 -0.97
CA PRO A 204 -11.04 10.63 -2.23
C PRO A 204 -10.16 9.39 -2.11
N GLY A 205 -9.00 9.50 -1.46
CA GLY A 205 -8.07 8.38 -1.26
C GLY A 205 -8.67 7.28 -0.39
N ILE A 206 -9.35 7.65 0.70
CA ILE A 206 -10.05 6.71 1.59
C ILE A 206 -11.14 5.97 0.81
N ILE A 207 -12.03 6.71 0.14
CA ILE A 207 -13.16 6.14 -0.62
C ILE A 207 -12.65 5.18 -1.70
N LEU A 208 -11.66 5.59 -2.49
CA LEU A 208 -11.09 4.77 -3.55
C LEU A 208 -10.48 3.48 -2.99
N THR A 209 -9.67 3.58 -1.93
CA THR A 209 -9.04 2.42 -1.28
C THR A 209 -10.10 1.44 -0.80
N TRP A 210 -11.17 1.93 -0.19
CA TRP A 210 -12.28 1.12 0.28
C TRP A 210 -12.99 0.40 -0.86
N LEU A 211 -13.30 1.10 -1.94
CA LEU A 211 -14.00 0.56 -3.10
C LEU A 211 -13.18 -0.51 -3.81
N ILE A 212 -11.88 -0.27 -4.02
CA ILE A 212 -10.95 -1.24 -4.62
C ILE A 212 -10.88 -2.51 -3.77
N LEU A 213 -10.62 -2.36 -2.47
CA LEU A 213 -10.47 -3.49 -1.56
C LEU A 213 -11.79 -4.25 -1.36
N ALA A 214 -12.92 -3.56 -1.34
CA ALA A 214 -14.24 -4.19 -1.31
C ALA A 214 -14.52 -4.98 -2.60
N ALA A 215 -14.13 -4.47 -3.76
CA ALA A 215 -14.28 -5.17 -5.04
C ALA A 215 -13.41 -6.43 -5.07
N VAL A 216 -12.14 -6.35 -4.65
CA VAL A 216 -11.24 -7.51 -4.53
C VAL A 216 -11.79 -8.56 -3.57
N ARG A 217 -12.33 -8.14 -2.42
CA ARG A 217 -12.98 -9.03 -1.45
C ARG A 217 -14.16 -9.77 -2.07
N ARG A 218 -15.07 -9.05 -2.73
CA ARG A 218 -16.25 -9.65 -3.38
C ARG A 218 -15.83 -10.64 -4.47
N TRP A 219 -14.82 -10.30 -5.26
CA TRP A 219 -14.27 -11.21 -6.28
C TRP A 219 -13.68 -12.48 -5.65
N LEU A 220 -12.88 -12.36 -4.59
CA LEU A 220 -12.32 -13.51 -3.88
C LEU A 220 -13.42 -14.39 -3.27
N ASP A 221 -14.46 -13.78 -2.69
CA ASP A 221 -15.60 -14.49 -2.11
C ASP A 221 -16.40 -15.24 -3.20
N ALA A 222 -16.55 -14.68 -4.40
CA ALA A 222 -17.17 -15.36 -5.54
C ALA A 222 -16.34 -16.55 -6.05
N VAL A 223 -15.01 -16.38 -6.15
CA VAL A 223 -14.08 -17.47 -6.51
C VAL A 223 -14.15 -18.60 -5.46
N LEU A 224 -14.19 -18.25 -4.18
CA LEU A 224 -14.31 -19.21 -3.08
C LEU A 224 -15.64 -19.97 -3.14
N ALA A 225 -16.75 -19.27 -3.38
CA ALA A 225 -18.06 -19.88 -3.51
C ALA A 225 -18.10 -20.86 -4.69
N ARG A 226 -17.47 -20.53 -5.83
CA ARG A 226 -17.31 -21.45 -6.96
C ARG A 226 -16.46 -22.67 -6.61
N ALA A 227 -15.35 -22.48 -5.89
CA ALA A 227 -14.50 -23.58 -5.45
C ALA A 227 -15.23 -24.55 -4.51
N GLN A 228 -16.24 -24.08 -3.77
CA GLN A 228 -17.09 -24.89 -2.89
C GLN A 228 -18.32 -25.49 -3.59
N GLY A 229 -18.40 -25.42 -4.92
CA GLY A 229 -19.51 -26.01 -5.70
C GLY A 229 -20.67 -25.04 -5.99
N GLY A 230 -20.53 -23.75 -5.69
CA GLY A 230 -21.52 -22.74 -6.05
C GLY A 230 -21.70 -22.59 -7.57
N THR A 231 -22.91 -22.22 -7.99
CA THR A 231 -23.27 -22.09 -9.41
C THR A 231 -23.31 -20.65 -9.91
N ALA A 232 -23.22 -19.66 -9.00
CA ALA A 232 -23.28 -18.25 -9.36
C ALA A 232 -22.07 -17.83 -10.23
N PRO A 233 -22.28 -17.04 -11.31
CA PRO A 233 -21.19 -16.59 -12.16
C PRO A 233 -20.30 -15.57 -11.45
N VAL A 234 -19.00 -15.61 -11.74
CA VAL A 234 -17.96 -14.74 -11.16
C VAL A 234 -17.81 -13.44 -11.96
N THR A 235 -18.11 -13.47 -13.26
CA THR A 235 -17.94 -12.33 -14.18
C THR A 235 -18.65 -11.03 -13.76
N PRO A 236 -19.90 -11.03 -13.21
CA PRO A 236 -20.52 -9.80 -12.72
C PRO A 236 -19.69 -9.09 -11.62
N VAL A 237 -18.94 -9.87 -10.84
CA VAL A 237 -18.15 -9.39 -9.71
C VAL A 237 -16.73 -9.00 -10.14
N SER A 238 -16.22 -9.53 -11.25
CA SER A 238 -14.91 -9.17 -11.80
C SER A 238 -14.90 -7.84 -12.56
N ARG A 239 -16.02 -7.44 -13.19
CA ARG A 239 -16.10 -6.17 -13.95
C ARG A 239 -15.86 -4.90 -13.11
N PRO A 240 -16.44 -4.76 -11.90
CA PRO A 240 -16.12 -3.60 -11.05
C PRO A 240 -14.64 -3.57 -10.64
N VAL A 241 -14.04 -4.73 -10.38
CA VAL A 241 -12.59 -4.83 -10.13
C VAL A 241 -11.84 -4.27 -11.32
N GLU A 242 -12.15 -4.72 -12.54
CA GLU A 242 -11.49 -4.23 -13.76
C GLU A 242 -11.53 -2.70 -13.92
N GLY A 243 -12.70 -2.07 -13.71
CA GLY A 243 -12.85 -0.62 -13.80
C GLY A 243 -11.98 0.14 -12.78
N TRP A 244 -11.98 -0.31 -11.52
CA TRP A 244 -11.13 0.29 -10.48
C TRP A 244 -9.66 0.05 -10.73
N LEU A 245 -9.27 -1.14 -11.19
CA LEU A 245 -7.87 -1.44 -11.47
C LEU A 245 -7.33 -0.60 -12.65
N LEU A 246 -8.16 -0.32 -13.66
CA LEU A 246 -7.80 0.60 -14.75
C LEU A 246 -7.54 2.02 -14.21
N PHE A 247 -8.42 2.52 -13.35
CA PHE A 247 -8.24 3.86 -12.76
C PHE A 247 -6.91 3.97 -12.02
N VAL A 248 -6.61 3.01 -11.14
CA VAL A 248 -5.34 2.98 -10.40
C VAL A 248 -4.15 2.82 -11.34
N LEU A 249 -4.28 2.01 -12.40
CA LEU A 249 -3.23 1.84 -13.40
C LEU A 249 -2.85 3.18 -14.04
N ILE A 250 -3.84 3.99 -14.43
CA ILE A 250 -3.60 5.32 -15.02
C ILE A 250 -2.88 6.23 -14.02
N VAL A 251 -3.34 6.27 -12.77
CA VAL A 251 -2.70 7.05 -11.71
C VAL A 251 -1.25 6.62 -11.51
N LEU A 252 -0.98 5.31 -11.45
CA LEU A 252 0.37 4.77 -11.30
C LEU A 252 1.28 5.10 -12.48
N ILE A 253 0.77 5.08 -13.72
CA ILE A 253 1.52 5.49 -14.91
C ILE A 253 1.93 6.97 -14.78
N VAL A 254 0.98 7.85 -14.46
CA VAL A 254 1.25 9.27 -14.27
C VAL A 254 2.27 9.50 -13.15
N SER A 255 2.12 8.82 -12.01
CA SER A 255 3.08 8.90 -10.91
C SER A 255 4.47 8.40 -11.29
N THR A 256 4.55 7.30 -12.04
CA THR A 256 5.84 6.74 -12.52
C THR A 256 6.55 7.74 -13.42
N VAL A 257 5.82 8.31 -14.39
CA VAL A 257 6.35 9.31 -15.33
C VAL A 257 6.82 10.55 -14.57
N SER A 258 6.01 11.07 -13.65
CA SER A 258 6.38 12.22 -12.83
C SER A 258 7.65 11.96 -12.01
N LEU A 259 7.76 10.81 -11.34
CA LEU A 259 8.95 10.47 -10.54
C LEU A 259 10.23 10.40 -11.40
N VAL A 260 10.15 9.78 -12.57
CA VAL A 260 11.30 9.67 -13.50
C VAL A 260 11.68 11.05 -14.04
N ILE A 261 10.70 11.88 -14.41
CA ILE A 261 10.96 13.26 -14.88
C ILE A 261 11.56 14.10 -13.74
N SER A 262 11.10 13.94 -12.49
CA SER A 262 11.64 14.64 -11.33
C SER A 262 13.09 14.27 -11.00
N ALA A 263 13.61 13.14 -11.49
CA ALA A 263 15.03 12.81 -11.33
C ALA A 263 15.95 13.71 -12.17
N VAL A 264 15.47 14.22 -13.31
CA VAL A 264 16.25 15.09 -14.22
C VAL A 264 16.72 16.38 -13.55
N PRO A 265 15.86 17.22 -12.93
CA PRO A 265 16.32 18.42 -12.26
C PRO A 265 17.27 18.10 -11.09
N MET A 266 17.10 16.97 -10.39
CA MET A 266 18.03 16.58 -9.31
C MET A 266 19.44 16.29 -9.82
N LEU A 267 19.59 15.81 -11.07
CA LEU A 267 20.91 15.61 -11.68
C LEU A 267 21.54 16.89 -12.21
N VAL A 268 20.73 17.91 -12.53
CA VAL A 268 21.20 19.18 -13.12
C VAL A 268 21.49 20.24 -12.05
N LEU A 269 20.75 20.24 -10.94
CA LEU A 269 20.90 21.19 -9.83
C LEU A 269 22.34 21.30 -9.28
N PRO A 270 23.11 20.22 -9.11
CA PRO A 270 24.50 20.31 -8.65
C PRO A 270 25.40 21.17 -9.54
N ALA A 271 25.23 21.05 -10.87
CA ALA A 271 25.99 21.82 -11.83
C ALA A 271 25.65 23.32 -11.70
N LEU A 272 24.37 23.66 -11.57
CA LEU A 272 23.90 25.04 -11.34
C LEU A 272 24.44 25.63 -10.03
N PHE A 273 24.41 24.87 -8.93
CA PHE A 273 24.97 25.33 -7.65
C PHE A 273 26.49 25.52 -7.71
N SER A 274 27.21 24.63 -8.41
CA SER A 274 28.67 24.79 -8.59
C SER A 274 29.03 26.04 -9.37
N THR A 275 28.23 26.42 -10.38
CA THR A 275 28.43 27.65 -11.14
C THR A 275 28.11 28.90 -10.32
N LEU A 276 27.07 28.87 -9.49
CA LEU A 276 26.66 29.98 -8.64
C LEU A 276 27.63 30.21 -7.47
N ALA A 277 28.11 29.14 -6.84
CA ALA A 277 29.10 29.20 -5.76
C ALA A 277 30.47 29.69 -6.25
N ALA A 278 30.80 29.47 -7.53
CA ALA A 278 32.01 30.01 -8.14
C ALA A 278 31.91 31.53 -8.43
N SER A 279 30.69 32.07 -8.56
CA SER A 279 30.45 33.49 -8.87
C SER A 279 30.21 34.37 -7.65
N GLU A 280 29.84 33.81 -6.49
CA GLU A 280 29.47 34.59 -5.30
C GLU A 280 30.31 34.24 -4.05
N PRO A 281 31.11 35.21 -3.52
CA PRO A 281 31.96 35.00 -2.34
C PRO A 281 31.21 34.65 -1.06
N GLU A 282 29.93 35.03 -0.95
CA GLU A 282 29.08 34.79 0.22
C GLU A 282 28.81 33.28 0.44
N PHE A 283 28.94 32.45 -0.61
CA PHE A 283 28.82 31.00 -0.51
C PHE A 283 30.11 30.31 -0.02
N SER A 284 31.21 31.05 0.18
CA SER A 284 32.49 30.47 0.64
C SER A 284 32.44 29.98 2.10
N ASP A 285 31.63 30.62 2.95
CA ASP A 285 31.43 30.20 4.34
C ASP A 285 30.62 28.89 4.47
N LEU A 286 29.91 28.45 3.42
CA LEU A 286 29.18 27.16 3.41
C LEU A 286 30.10 25.94 3.44
N ALA A 287 31.38 26.11 3.09
CA ALA A 287 32.38 25.05 3.25
C ALA A 287 32.59 24.68 4.73
N SER A 288 32.43 25.64 5.65
CA SER A 288 32.50 25.41 7.11
C SER A 288 31.32 24.58 7.63
N VAL A 289 30.18 24.61 6.91
CA VAL A 289 28.95 23.84 7.17
C VAL A 289 29.01 22.44 6.53
N GLY A 290 30.10 22.11 5.82
CA GLY A 290 30.25 20.85 5.08
C GLY A 290 29.44 20.80 3.78
N LEU A 291 28.86 21.91 3.34
CA LEU A 291 28.16 22.05 2.06
C LEU A 291 29.17 22.37 0.95
N THR A 292 30.05 21.40 0.69
CA THR A 292 30.96 21.48 -0.45
C THR A 292 30.22 21.11 -1.74
N PRO A 293 30.67 21.60 -2.92
CA PRO A 293 30.10 21.18 -4.21
C PRO A 293 30.09 19.65 -4.39
N ALA A 294 31.12 18.95 -3.89
CA ALA A 294 31.20 17.50 -3.92
C ALA A 294 30.13 16.82 -3.05
N ASN A 295 29.87 17.35 -1.84
CA ASN A 295 28.84 16.81 -0.95
C ASN A 295 27.43 17.08 -1.47
N LEU A 296 27.19 18.26 -2.06
CA LEU A 296 25.93 18.58 -2.74
C LEU A 296 25.72 17.68 -3.96
N GLN A 297 26.74 17.50 -4.79
CA GLN A 297 26.66 16.59 -5.94
C GLN A 297 26.35 15.16 -5.50
N MET A 298 27.01 14.66 -4.44
CA MET A 298 26.72 13.35 -3.88
C MET A 298 25.28 13.25 -3.37
N PHE A 299 24.81 14.23 -2.58
CA PHE A 299 23.46 14.28 -2.05
C PHE A 299 22.39 14.24 -3.14
N PHE A 300 22.50 15.12 -4.13
CA PHE A 300 21.57 15.19 -5.27
C PHE A 300 21.64 13.93 -6.16
N SER A 301 22.82 13.34 -6.34
CA SER A 301 22.97 12.07 -7.05
C SER A 301 22.27 10.91 -6.32
N VAL A 302 22.38 10.88 -4.98
CA VAL A 302 21.65 9.91 -4.15
C VAL A 302 20.15 10.13 -4.26
N LEU A 303 19.67 11.37 -4.18
CA LEU A 303 18.24 11.69 -4.37
C LEU A 303 17.73 11.29 -5.75
N ALA A 304 18.49 11.58 -6.81
CA ALA A 304 18.15 11.16 -8.17
C ALA A 304 18.09 9.64 -8.29
N GLY A 305 19.06 8.93 -7.71
CA GLY A 305 19.06 7.47 -7.63
C GLY A 305 17.84 6.92 -6.90
N LEU A 306 17.45 7.54 -5.77
CA LEU A 306 16.24 7.19 -5.03
C LEU A 306 14.95 7.45 -5.83
N LEU A 307 14.87 8.56 -6.58
CA LEU A 307 13.74 8.87 -7.45
C LEU A 307 13.60 7.87 -8.60
N VAL A 308 14.71 7.52 -9.25
CA VAL A 308 14.72 6.49 -10.30
C VAL A 308 14.31 5.13 -9.72
N PHE A 309 14.87 4.76 -8.57
CA PHE A 309 14.51 3.53 -7.88
C PHE A 309 13.02 3.51 -7.50
N SER A 310 12.49 4.62 -6.98
CA SER A 310 11.06 4.78 -6.70
C SER A 310 10.22 4.63 -7.98
N GLY A 311 10.65 5.26 -9.07
CA GLY A 311 10.04 5.08 -10.40
C GLY A 311 10.01 3.63 -10.86
N LEU A 312 11.07 2.85 -10.63
CA LEU A 312 11.10 1.42 -10.92
C LEU A 312 10.11 0.62 -10.05
N VAL A 313 10.01 0.94 -8.76
CA VAL A 313 9.02 0.32 -7.87
C VAL A 313 7.60 0.64 -8.34
N TYR A 314 7.32 1.90 -8.68
CA TYR A 314 6.01 2.31 -9.23
C TYR A 314 5.73 1.66 -10.60
N GLY A 315 6.75 1.49 -11.44
CA GLY A 315 6.64 0.73 -12.69
C GLY A 315 6.31 -0.75 -12.45
N LEU A 316 6.91 -1.38 -11.44
CA LEU A 316 6.59 -2.73 -11.03
C LEU A 316 5.14 -2.83 -10.53
N LEU A 317 4.70 -1.89 -9.67
CA LEU A 317 3.31 -1.82 -9.20
C LEU A 317 2.33 -1.63 -10.37
N THR A 318 2.68 -0.80 -11.36
CA THR A 318 1.92 -0.60 -12.59
C THR A 318 1.76 -1.92 -13.35
N ALA A 319 2.86 -2.65 -13.57
CA ALA A 319 2.84 -3.94 -14.24
C ALA A 319 2.01 -4.98 -13.48
N MET A 320 2.16 -5.04 -12.15
CA MET A 320 1.34 -5.89 -11.28
C MET A 320 -0.14 -5.54 -11.39
N MET A 321 -0.49 -4.27 -11.51
CA MET A 321 -1.88 -3.87 -11.64
C MET A 321 -2.49 -4.33 -12.96
N ALA A 322 -1.75 -4.17 -14.05
CA ALA A 322 -2.15 -4.67 -15.37
C ALA A 322 -2.31 -6.20 -15.37
N TRP A 323 -1.41 -6.93 -14.74
CA TRP A 323 -1.52 -8.40 -14.63
C TRP A 323 -2.67 -8.83 -13.72
N SER A 324 -2.93 -8.11 -12.62
CA SER A 324 -4.03 -8.42 -11.69
C SER A 324 -5.39 -8.29 -12.36
N ARG A 325 -5.56 -7.27 -13.22
CA ARG A 325 -6.77 -7.10 -14.04
C ARG A 325 -6.99 -8.28 -14.96
N GLY A 326 -5.96 -8.65 -15.73
CA GLY A 326 -6.04 -9.79 -16.63
C GLY A 326 -6.19 -11.13 -15.89
N LEU A 327 -5.67 -11.25 -14.67
CA LEU A 327 -5.84 -12.43 -13.83
C LEU A 327 -7.31 -12.61 -13.46
N ALA A 328 -7.95 -11.56 -12.92
CA ALA A 328 -9.34 -11.61 -12.49
C ALA A 328 -10.30 -11.95 -13.64
N ALA A 329 -10.06 -11.38 -14.83
CA ALA A 329 -10.84 -11.68 -16.03
C ALA A 329 -10.69 -13.15 -16.45
N ASN A 330 -9.46 -13.66 -16.56
CA ASN A 330 -9.22 -15.05 -16.96
C ASN A 330 -9.79 -16.06 -15.95
N VAL A 331 -9.69 -15.77 -14.64
CA VAL A 331 -10.29 -16.61 -13.60
C VAL A 331 -11.81 -16.66 -13.78
N ALA A 332 -12.46 -15.51 -13.97
CA ALA A 332 -13.90 -15.47 -14.20
C ALA A 332 -14.29 -16.26 -15.47
N THR A 333 -13.55 -16.10 -16.57
CA THR A 333 -13.80 -16.84 -17.81
C THR A 333 -13.69 -18.35 -17.65
N ILE A 334 -12.69 -18.85 -16.92
CA ILE A 334 -12.50 -20.29 -16.71
C ILE A 334 -13.56 -20.84 -15.77
N LEU A 335 -13.85 -20.14 -14.67
CA LEU A 335 -14.83 -20.59 -13.68
C LEU A 335 -16.26 -20.49 -14.20
N ASP A 336 -16.59 -19.55 -15.08
CA ASP A 336 -17.93 -19.40 -15.65
C ASP A 336 -18.17 -20.30 -16.86
N ALA A 337 -17.14 -20.97 -17.38
CA ALA A 337 -17.31 -21.93 -18.46
C ALA A 337 -18.11 -23.16 -17.98
N PRO A 338 -19.04 -23.68 -18.82
CA PRO A 338 -19.79 -24.88 -18.49
C PRO A 338 -18.83 -26.06 -18.28
N LEU A 339 -18.91 -26.72 -17.12
CA LEU A 339 -18.07 -27.86 -16.78
C LEU A 339 -18.37 -29.01 -17.76
N PRO A 340 -17.36 -29.62 -18.41
CA PRO A 340 -17.55 -30.74 -19.34
C PRO A 340 -18.17 -31.99 -18.71
N ARG A 341 -18.22 -32.07 -17.38
CA ARG A 341 -18.86 -33.13 -16.60
C ARG A 341 -19.47 -32.49 -15.34
N PRO A 342 -20.61 -32.98 -14.84
CA PRO A 342 -21.00 -32.72 -13.46
C PRO A 342 -19.78 -33.08 -12.60
N PRO A 343 -19.37 -32.26 -11.62
CA PRO A 343 -18.39 -32.71 -10.65
C PRO A 343 -18.88 -34.06 -10.15
N ALA A 344 -18.05 -35.10 -10.28
CA ALA A 344 -18.32 -36.39 -9.65
C ALA A 344 -18.76 -36.05 -8.24
N ALA A 345 -20.02 -36.39 -7.94
CA ALA A 345 -20.77 -35.91 -6.80
C ALA A 345 -19.84 -35.62 -5.63
N MET A 346 -19.61 -34.33 -5.36
CA MET A 346 -18.99 -33.87 -4.12
C MET A 346 -20.04 -34.03 -3.00
N ASN A 347 -20.68 -35.21 -2.94
CA ASN A 347 -21.76 -35.61 -2.05
C ASN A 347 -21.17 -36.39 -0.86
N ASP A 348 -20.06 -35.92 -0.30
CA ASP A 348 -19.53 -36.46 0.96
C ASP A 348 -19.20 -35.38 1.99
N TRP A 349 -19.56 -34.11 1.73
CA TRP A 349 -19.52 -33.04 2.74
C TRP A 349 -20.83 -32.89 3.53
N THR A 350 -21.85 -33.73 3.26
CA THR A 350 -23.12 -33.77 4.01
C THR A 350 -23.07 -34.52 5.34
N ALA A 351 -21.88 -34.84 5.87
CA ALA A 351 -21.72 -35.41 7.20
C ALA A 351 -20.74 -34.60 8.07
N VAL A 352 -20.92 -33.27 8.13
CA VAL A 352 -20.53 -32.54 9.34
C VAL A 352 -21.74 -32.60 10.26
N PRO A 353 -21.70 -33.33 11.39
CA PRO A 353 -22.77 -33.26 12.37
C PRO A 353 -22.92 -31.80 12.82
N ASP A 354 -24.18 -31.39 12.98
CA ASP A 354 -24.66 -30.03 13.25
C ASP A 354 -24.23 -29.47 14.64
N THR A 355 -23.07 -29.89 15.13
CA THR A 355 -22.52 -29.57 16.44
C THR A 355 -21.19 -28.85 16.28
N GLN A 356 -21.23 -27.54 16.00
CA GLN A 356 -20.33 -26.51 16.53
C GLN A 356 -20.47 -25.20 15.74
N ASP A 357 -21.70 -24.67 15.69
CA ASP A 357 -21.89 -23.24 15.49
C ASP A 357 -21.68 -22.55 16.85
N LEU A 358 -20.42 -22.25 17.19
CA LEU A 358 -20.01 -21.62 18.48
C LEU A 358 -20.64 -20.23 18.72
N TRP A 359 -21.47 -19.75 17.80
CA TRP A 359 -22.17 -18.47 17.87
C TRP A 359 -23.70 -18.59 18.00
N LYS A 360 -24.26 -19.81 18.00
CA LYS A 360 -25.67 -20.05 18.36
C LYS A 360 -25.76 -20.32 19.86
N GLY A 361 -25.94 -19.24 20.64
CA GLY A 361 -26.39 -19.37 22.03
C GLY A 361 -27.74 -20.11 22.10
N PRO A 362 -28.07 -20.72 23.25
CA PRO A 362 -29.28 -21.52 23.40
C PRO A 362 -30.53 -20.64 23.21
N VAL A 363 -31.29 -20.91 22.14
CA VAL A 363 -32.61 -20.34 21.94
C VAL A 363 -33.58 -21.12 22.82
N THR A 364 -33.88 -20.60 24.00
CA THR A 364 -35.02 -21.06 24.80
C THR A 364 -36.31 -20.69 24.08
N VAL A 365 -36.94 -21.68 23.45
CA VAL A 365 -38.31 -21.56 22.93
C VAL A 365 -39.25 -21.58 24.12
N VAL A 366 -39.85 -20.42 24.44
CA VAL A 366 -40.95 -20.33 25.40
C VAL A 366 -42.22 -20.85 24.70
N PRO A 367 -42.88 -21.92 25.19
CA PRO A 367 -44.12 -22.39 24.59
C PRO A 367 -45.24 -21.35 24.81
N PRO A 368 -46.18 -21.21 23.85
CA PRO A 368 -47.30 -20.29 24.00
C PRO A 368 -48.17 -20.74 25.18
N ARG A 369 -48.48 -19.80 26.08
CA ARG A 369 -49.49 -20.00 27.12
C ARG A 369 -50.86 -20.04 26.45
N ASN A 370 -51.60 -21.11 26.70
CA ASN A 370 -53.04 -21.20 26.43
C ASN A 370 -53.82 -20.25 27.33
#